data_AF-A0A974UNB2-F1
#
_entry.id   AF-A0A974UNB2-F1
#
_cell.length_a   1.000
_cell.length_b   1.000
_cell.length_c   1.000
_cell.angle_alpha   90.00
_cell.angle_beta   90.00
_cell.angle_gamma   90.00
#
_symmetry.space_group_name_H-M   'P 1'
#
loop_
_entity.id
_entity.type
_entity.pdbx_description
1 polymer ?
#
loop_
_entity_poly.entity_id
_entity_poly.type
_entity_poly.pdbx_seq_one_letter_code
_entity_poly.pdbx_strand_id
1 'polypeptide(L)' 'MTEHLGMNELMVKGEEESFSALKSRLVDEYGKARESEIASTISAQRQHFDDAGVRSFLPVLVERQVRDRLGEP' A
#
# COMPACT_ATOMS: atom_id res chain seq x y z
N MET A 1 -8.51 1.24 -30.67
CA MET A 1 -7.66 1.73 -29.56
C MET A 1 -8.46 1.66 -28.26
N THR A 2 -8.82 0.45 -27.80
CA THR A 2 -9.74 0.28 -26.65
C THR A 2 -9.14 -0.63 -25.56
N GLU A 3 -7.98 -1.21 -25.80
CA GLU A 3 -7.35 -2.21 -24.92
C GLU A 3 -6.51 -1.58 -23.79
N HIS A 4 -6.02 -0.35 -23.99
CA HIS A 4 -5.16 0.34 -23.00
C HIS A 4 -5.91 0.79 -21.73
N LEU A 5 -7.21 1.06 -21.81
CA LEU A 5 -8.02 1.50 -20.66
C LEU A 5 -8.33 0.33 -19.70
N GLY A 6 -8.59 -0.88 -20.24
CA GLY A 6 -8.90 -2.05 -19.43
C GLY A 6 -7.72 -2.57 -18.62
N MET A 7 -6.50 -2.53 -19.18
CA MET A 7 -5.28 -2.92 -18.47
C MET A 7 -4.96 -2.00 -17.29
N ASN A 8 -5.22 -0.69 -17.43
CA ASN A 8 -4.99 0.28 -16.37
C ASN A 8 -5.98 0.09 -15.21
N GLU A 9 -7.25 -0.17 -15.51
CA GLU A 9 -8.28 -0.41 -14.48
C GLU A 9 -8.01 -1.71 -13.70
N LEU A 10 -7.55 -2.77 -14.36
CA LEU A 10 -7.13 -4.03 -13.71
C LEU A 10 -5.90 -3.85 -12.83
N MET A 11 -4.92 -3.05 -13.25
CA MET A 11 -3.76 -2.71 -12.42
C MET A 11 -4.15 -1.91 -11.17
N VAL A 12 -5.04 -0.91 -11.32
CA VAL A 12 -5.53 -0.10 -10.19
C VAL A 12 -6.29 -0.96 -9.18
N LYS A 13 -7.19 -1.85 -9.64
CA LYS A 13 -7.92 -2.78 -8.76
C LYS A 13 -6.96 -3.73 -8.02
N GLY A 14 -6.01 -4.34 -8.72
CA GLY A 14 -5.02 -5.22 -8.08
C GLY A 14 -4.11 -4.50 -7.08
N GLU A 15 -3.82 -3.22 -7.32
CA GLU A 15 -3.07 -2.37 -6.38
C GLU A 15 -3.90 -2.10 -5.11
N GLU A 16 -5.17 -1.73 -5.23
CA GLU A 16 -6.05 -1.47 -4.08
C GLU A 16 -6.24 -2.72 -3.21
N GLU A 17 -6.44 -3.88 -3.84
CA GLU A 17 -6.52 -5.16 -3.13
C GLU A 17 -5.22 -5.49 -2.38
N SER A 18 -4.07 -5.22 -3.01
CA SER A 18 -2.75 -5.43 -2.40
C SER A 18 -2.53 -4.55 -1.17
N PHE A 19 -2.93 -3.27 -1.24
CA PHE A 19 -2.83 -2.35 -0.10
C PHE A 19 -3.82 -2.69 1.02
N SER A 20 -5.02 -3.15 0.68
CA SER A 20 -6.00 -3.64 1.66
C SER A 20 -5.45 -4.86 2.43
N ALA A 21 -4.88 -5.83 1.71
CA ALA A 21 -4.24 -7.00 2.31
C ALA A 21 -3.01 -6.64 3.15
N LEU A 22 -2.22 -5.65 2.73
CA LEU A 22 -1.09 -5.13 3.51
C LEU A 22 -1.57 -4.48 4.82
N LYS A 23 -2.58 -3.60 4.75
CA LYS A 23 -3.17 -2.97 5.94
C LYS A 23 -3.68 -4.03 6.92
N SER A 24 -4.41 -5.03 6.43
CA SER A 24 -4.94 -6.12 7.27
C SER A 24 -3.83 -6.86 8.01
N ARG A 25 -2.74 -7.20 7.33
CA ARG A 25 -1.59 -7.89 7.95
C ARG A 25 -0.89 -7.03 9.00
N LEU A 26 -0.67 -5.76 8.71
CA LEU A 26 -0.04 -4.84 9.67
C LEU A 26 -0.91 -4.59 10.90
N VAL A 27 -2.24 -4.55 10.74
CA VAL A 27 -3.18 -4.43 11.87
C VAL A 27 -3.19 -5.69 12.73
N ASP A 28 -3.09 -6.87 12.12
CA ASP A 28 -2.96 -8.14 12.83
C ASP A 28 -1.65 -8.19 13.66
N GLU A 29 -0.55 -7.70 13.09
CA GLU A 29 0.78 -7.73 13.71
C GLU A 29 0.98 -6.67 14.80
N TYR A 30 0.63 -5.41 14.52
CA TYR A 30 0.84 -4.27 15.43
C TYR A 30 -0.37 -3.93 16.31
N GLY A 31 -1.47 -4.64 16.11
CA GLY A 31 -2.70 -4.49 16.87
C GLY A 31 -3.63 -3.37 16.36
N LYS A 32 -4.93 -3.57 16.62
CA LYS A 32 -6.01 -2.67 16.18
C LYS A 32 -5.89 -1.24 16.71
N ALA A 33 -5.23 -1.04 17.85
CA ALA A 33 -5.01 0.29 18.42
C ALA A 33 -4.19 1.21 17.48
N ARG A 34 -3.33 0.62 16.63
CA ARG A 34 -2.48 1.34 15.67
C ARG A 34 -3.08 1.43 14.27
N GLU A 35 -4.31 0.96 14.05
CA GLU A 35 -4.93 0.91 12.72
C GLU A 35 -4.94 2.27 11.99
N SER A 36 -5.25 3.34 12.71
CA SER A 36 -5.30 4.70 12.13
C SER A 36 -3.91 5.20 11.72
N GLU A 37 -2.87 4.87 12.49
CA GLU A 37 -1.49 5.21 12.20
C GLU A 37 -0.94 4.41 11.01
N ILE A 38 -1.26 3.12 10.97
CA ILE A 38 -0.93 2.23 9.85
C ILE A 38 -1.57 2.75 8.55
N ALA A 39 -2.88 3.08 8.59
CA ALA A 39 -3.59 3.59 7.41
C ALA A 39 -2.99 4.93 6.93
N SER A 40 -2.72 5.85 7.85
CA SER A 40 -2.11 7.15 7.53
C SER A 40 -0.72 6.99 6.92
N THR A 41 0.09 6.05 7.45
CA THR A 41 1.43 5.78 6.92
C THR A 41 1.37 5.15 5.53
N ILE A 42 0.48 4.18 5.31
CA ILE A 42 0.27 3.58 3.98
C ILE A 42 -0.14 4.66 2.96
N SER A 43 -1.10 5.52 3.31
CA SER A 43 -1.55 6.60 2.43
C SER A 43 -0.46 7.62 2.11
N ALA A 44 0.32 8.05 3.10
CA ALA A 44 1.42 8.99 2.90
C ALA A 44 2.49 8.38 1.98
N GLN A 45 2.81 7.10 2.17
CA GLN A 45 3.79 6.40 1.34
C GLN A 45 3.29 6.15 -0.07
N ARG A 46 2.01 5.82 -0.27
CA ARG A 46 1.42 5.69 -1.62
C ARG A 46 1.56 6.98 -2.44
N GLN A 47 1.31 8.14 -1.81
CA GLN A 47 1.47 9.45 -2.48
C GLN A 47 2.91 9.74 -2.92
N HIS A 48 3.92 9.25 -2.19
CA HIS A 48 5.33 9.40 -2.60
C HIS A 48 5.66 8.71 -3.92
N PHE A 49 4.83 7.77 -4.36
CA PHE A 49 5.04 6.99 -5.56
C PHE A 49 3.99 7.23 -6.65
N ASP A 50 3.13 8.25 -6.52
CA ASP A 50 2.11 8.55 -7.53
C ASP A 50 2.71 8.86 -8.91
N ASP A 51 3.90 9.49 -8.94
CA ASP A 51 4.71 9.78 -10.14
C ASP A 51 5.70 8.67 -10.52
N ALA A 52 5.82 7.61 -9.71
CA ALA A 52 6.71 6.50 -10.04
C ALA A 52 6.05 5.59 -11.08
N GLY A 53 6.64 5.52 -12.28
CA GLY A 53 6.16 4.69 -13.39
C GLY A 53 6.14 3.17 -13.13
N VAL A 54 6.57 2.72 -11.94
CA VAL A 54 6.60 1.30 -11.55
C VAL A 54 5.85 1.13 -10.23
N ARG A 55 4.58 0.73 -10.32
CA ARG A 55 3.68 0.55 -9.17
C ARG A 55 3.71 -0.86 -8.56
N SER A 56 4.29 -1.83 -9.25
CA SER A 56 4.28 -3.25 -8.85
C SER A 56 5.07 -3.56 -7.58
N PHE A 57 6.04 -2.72 -7.20
CA PHE A 57 6.87 -2.92 -6.00
C PHE A 57 6.46 -2.05 -4.81
N LEU A 58 5.45 -1.19 -4.99
CA LEU A 58 5.02 -0.25 -3.95
C LEU A 58 4.58 -0.93 -2.66
N PRO A 59 3.83 -2.04 -2.67
CA PRO A 59 3.41 -2.67 -1.42
C PRO A 59 4.59 -3.07 -0.54
N VAL A 60 5.69 -3.57 -1.13
CA VAL A 60 6.90 -3.99 -0.40
C VAL A 60 7.67 -2.79 0.16
N LEU A 61 7.80 -1.71 -0.63
CA LEU A 61 8.47 -0.48 -0.20
C LEU A 61 7.69 0.22 0.92
N VAL A 62 6.37 0.27 0.79
CA VAL A 62 5.46 0.82 1.79
C VAL A 62 5.52 -0.01 3.07
N GLU A 63 5.48 -1.34 2.97
CA GLU A 63 5.61 -2.23 4.14
C GLU A 63 6.90 -1.97 4.91
N ARG A 64 8.04 -1.89 4.22
CA ARG A 64 9.34 -1.61 4.86
C ARG A 64 9.32 -0.27 5.60
N GLN A 65 8.82 0.80 4.97
CA GLN A 65 8.79 2.11 5.60
C GLN A 65 7.81 2.18 6.78
N VAL A 66 6.69 1.45 6.71
CA VAL A 66 5.77 1.34 7.84
C VAL A 66 6.46 0.66 9.01
N ARG A 67 7.17 -0.44 8.78
CA ARG A 67 7.93 -1.16 9.81
C ARG A 67 9.03 -0.28 10.43
N ASP A 68 9.82 0.41 9.60
CA ASP A 68 10.85 1.34 10.07
C ASP A 68 10.28 2.47 10.95
N ARG A 69 9.04 2.91 10.66
CA ARG A 69 8.37 3.98 11.41
C ARG A 69 7.68 3.52 12.69
N LEU A 70 7.05 2.34 12.67
CA LEU A 70 6.30 1.80 13.81
C LEU A 70 7.21 1.11 14.85
N GLY A 71 8.43 0.74 14.46
CA GLY A 71 9.38 0.03 15.32
C GLY A 71 9.04 -1.45 15.48
N GLU A 72 9.57 -2.07 16.54
CA GLU A 72 9.20 -3.44 16.93
C GLU A 72 7.72 -3.46 17.40
N PRO A 73 6.96 -4.52 17.05
CA PRO A 73 5.56 -4.66 17.41
C PRO A 73 5.32 -4.71 18.93
#